data_AF-A0A840NDU2-F1
#
_entry.id   AF-A0A840NDU2-F1
#
_cell.length_a   1.000
_cell.length_b   1.000
_cell.length_c   1.000
_cell.angle_alpha   90.00
_cell.angle_beta   90.00
_cell.angle_gamma   90.00
#
_symmetry.space_group_name_H-M   'P 1'
#
loop_
_entity.id
_entity.type
_entity.pdbx_description
1 polymer ?
#
loop_
_entity_poly.entity_id
_entity_poly.type
_entity_poly.pdbx_seq_one_letter_code
_entity_poly.pdbx_strand_id
1 'polypeptide(L)'
;MGGIRQQLNPGDDSPDDDGGVLQVNTAVLKACGDAAADIRDRLDGAREGVETSGTSAGAALSRENFVLGRALTNATETWRSQVDTLVLACDKLDAELHATARGHEAVEAENEMTMAEIAKHFE
;
A
#
# COMPACT_ATOMS: atom_id res chain seq x y z
N MET A 1 27.77 15.28 30.26
CA MET A 1 26.52 14.51 30.04
C MET A 1 26.72 13.59 28.85
N GLY A 2 26.11 12.41 28.89
CA GLY A 2 26.33 11.27 27.99
C GLY A 2 26.11 11.59 26.51
N GLY A 3 26.82 10.85 25.66
CA GLY A 3 26.91 11.10 24.23
C GLY A 3 25.92 10.34 23.37
N ILE A 4 26.10 10.47 22.05
CA ILE A 4 25.72 9.47 21.05
C ILE A 4 26.83 9.46 19.99
N ARG A 5 27.47 8.30 19.84
CA ARG A 5 28.23 7.92 18.64
C ARG A 5 27.23 7.32 17.65
N GLN A 6 27.20 7.81 16.42
CA GLN A 6 27.33 6.95 15.24
C GLN A 6 27.59 7.82 14.00
N GLN A 7 28.87 7.87 13.62
CA GLN A 7 29.29 8.09 12.24
C GLN A 7 28.85 6.90 11.39
N LEU A 8 28.33 7.15 10.19
CA LEU A 8 28.65 6.38 8.99
C LEU A 8 28.92 7.35 7.84
N ASN A 9 30.20 7.70 7.77
CA ASN A 9 31.03 8.20 6.67
C ASN A 9 30.42 8.96 5.46
N PRO A 10 30.91 10.19 5.18
CA PRO A 10 30.85 10.80 3.86
C PRO A 10 32.05 10.31 3.04
N GLY A 11 31.83 9.74 1.87
CA GLY A 11 32.94 9.43 0.97
C GLY A 11 32.56 8.43 -0.10
N ASP A 12 32.06 8.94 -1.22
CA ASP A 12 32.70 8.76 -2.52
C ASP A 12 32.18 9.84 -3.48
N ASP A 13 33.01 10.88 -3.67
CA ASP A 13 32.90 11.84 -4.76
C ASP A 13 33.25 11.09 -6.06
N SER A 14 32.26 10.49 -6.71
CA SER A 14 32.33 10.20 -8.13
C SER A 14 31.38 11.17 -8.86
N PRO A 15 31.90 12.12 -9.65
CA PRO A 15 31.08 13.08 -10.36
C PRO A 15 30.60 12.47 -11.67
N ASP A 16 29.82 11.39 -11.59
CA ASP A 16 29.17 10.76 -12.73
C ASP A 16 27.85 10.13 -12.25
N ASP A 17 26.92 10.95 -11.79
CA ASP A 17 25.52 10.62 -11.98
C ASP A 17 24.83 11.90 -12.43
N ASP A 18 24.37 11.85 -13.67
CA ASP A 18 23.59 12.87 -14.35
C ASP A 18 22.55 13.44 -13.38
N GLY A 19 22.26 14.73 -13.46
CA GLY A 19 21.20 15.38 -12.69
C GLY A 19 19.83 14.83 -13.11
N GLY A 20 19.59 13.55 -12.81
CA GLY A 20 18.50 12.74 -13.27
C GLY A 20 17.25 13.36 -12.72
N VAL A 21 16.51 14.03 -13.61
CA VAL A 21 15.14 14.42 -13.36
C VAL A 21 14.46 13.19 -12.78
N LEU A 22 13.98 13.30 -11.55
CA LEU A 22 13.30 12.20 -10.85
C LEU A 22 11.99 11.93 -11.62
N GLN A 23 12.06 11.10 -12.66
CA GLN A 23 10.92 10.79 -13.51
C GLN A 23 9.98 9.85 -12.75
N VAL A 24 8.77 10.33 -12.47
CA VAL A 24 7.74 9.51 -11.86
C VAL A 24 6.99 8.77 -12.96
N ASN A 25 7.11 7.44 -12.97
CA ASN A 25 6.36 6.61 -13.90
C ASN A 25 4.93 6.38 -13.36
N THR A 26 3.96 7.12 -13.90
CA THR A 26 2.55 7.07 -13.47
C THR A 26 1.88 5.73 -13.77
N ALA A 27 2.32 5.03 -14.83
CA ALA A 27 1.84 3.70 -15.15
C ALA A 27 2.26 2.66 -14.10
N VAL A 28 3.48 2.76 -13.58
CA VAL A 28 3.96 1.90 -12.49
C VAL A 28 3.19 2.19 -11.20
N LEU A 29 2.93 3.46 -10.87
CA LEU A 29 2.14 3.82 -9.70
C LEU A 29 0.71 3.26 -9.78
N LYS A 30 0.04 3.40 -10.94
CA LYS A 30 -1.29 2.83 -11.19
C LYS A 30 -1.27 1.30 -11.06
N ALA A 31 -0.31 0.62 -11.69
CA ALA A 31 -0.17 -0.83 -11.59
C ALA A 31 0.04 -1.31 -10.15
N CYS A 32 0.81 -0.58 -9.34
CA CYS A 32 0.97 -0.88 -7.92
C CYS A 32 -0.32 -0.64 -7.13
N GLY A 33 -1.08 0.42 -7.45
CA GLY A 33 -2.40 0.69 -6.86
C GLY A 33 -3.40 -0.43 -7.18
N ASP A 34 -3.48 -0.84 -8.45
CA ASP A 34 -4.31 -1.95 -8.91
C ASP A 34 -3.93 -3.28 -8.24
N ALA A 35 -2.63 -3.53 -8.03
CA ALA A 35 -2.17 -4.71 -7.31
C ALA A 35 -2.59 -4.67 -5.83
N ALA A 36 -2.57 -3.50 -5.19
CA ALA A 36 -3.07 -3.34 -3.82
C ALA A 36 -4.60 -3.56 -3.76
N ALA A 37 -5.34 -3.08 -4.75
CA ALA A 37 -6.76 -3.33 -4.90
C ALA A 37 -7.07 -4.83 -5.07
N ASP A 38 -6.33 -5.57 -5.90
CA ASP A 38 -6.51 -7.03 -6.05
C ASP A 38 -6.27 -7.77 -4.72
N ILE A 39 -5.21 -7.38 -3.99
CA ILE A 39 -4.92 -7.98 -2.68
C ILE A 39 -6.07 -7.72 -1.69
N ARG A 40 -6.59 -6.49 -1.65
CA ARG A 40 -7.75 -6.10 -0.83
C ARG A 40 -8.95 -6.98 -1.13
N ASP A 41 -9.33 -7.10 -2.40
CA ASP A 41 -10.52 -7.84 -2.82
C ASP A 41 -10.39 -9.33 -2.51
N ARG A 42 -9.20 -9.90 -2.65
CA ARG A 42 -8.90 -11.30 -2.27
C ARG A 42 -8.96 -11.52 -0.76
N LEU A 43 -8.47 -10.57 0.02
CA LEU A 43 -8.55 -10.61 1.49
C LEU A 43 -9.99 -10.53 1.98
N ASP A 44 -10.80 -9.64 1.40
CA ASP A 44 -12.22 -9.51 1.70
C ASP A 44 -12.99 -10.79 1.33
N GLY A 45 -12.72 -11.38 0.16
CA GLY A 45 -13.34 -12.65 -0.22
C GLY A 45 -12.96 -13.81 0.71
N ALA A 46 -11.71 -13.88 1.16
CA ALA A 46 -11.28 -14.91 2.12
C ALA A 46 -11.90 -14.72 3.51
N ARG A 47 -12.13 -13.47 3.92
CA ARG A 47 -12.69 -13.10 5.22
C ARG A 47 -14.01 -13.79 5.51
N GLU A 48 -14.96 -13.68 4.60
CA GLU A 48 -16.34 -14.15 4.80
C GLU A 48 -16.38 -15.67 5.05
N GLY A 49 -15.59 -16.45 4.31
CA GLY A 49 -15.52 -17.89 4.44
C GLY A 49 -14.90 -18.36 5.76
N VAL A 50 -13.82 -17.71 6.21
CA VAL A 50 -13.13 -18.05 7.46
C VAL A 50 -13.97 -17.64 8.68
N GLU A 51 -14.61 -16.47 8.65
CA GLU A 51 -15.46 -16.01 9.75
C GLU A 51 -16.66 -16.94 9.95
N THR A 52 -17.34 -17.31 8.85
CA THR A 52 -18.50 -18.22 8.88
C THR A 52 -18.12 -19.62 9.36
N SER A 53 -17.06 -20.20 8.78
CA SER A 53 -16.64 -21.58 9.10
C SER A 53 -16.01 -21.68 10.50
N GLY A 54 -15.12 -20.74 10.85
CA GLY A 54 -14.41 -20.71 12.13
C GLY A 54 -15.34 -20.47 13.31
N THR A 55 -16.29 -19.53 13.18
CA THR A 55 -17.27 -19.25 14.23
C THR A 55 -18.22 -20.43 14.44
N SER A 56 -18.72 -21.03 13.36
CA SER A 56 -19.61 -22.20 13.41
C SER A 56 -18.91 -23.41 14.06
N ALA A 57 -17.68 -23.71 13.63
CA ALA A 57 -16.88 -24.80 14.18
C ALA A 57 -16.52 -24.56 15.65
N GLY A 58 -16.11 -23.33 16.01
CA GLY A 58 -15.81 -22.94 17.38
C GLY A 58 -17.02 -23.08 18.31
N ALA A 59 -18.20 -22.66 17.83
CA ALA A 59 -19.46 -22.83 18.56
C ALA A 59 -19.85 -24.31 18.73
N ALA A 60 -19.70 -25.13 17.68
CA ALA A 60 -19.96 -26.56 17.76
C ALA A 60 -19.07 -27.26 18.78
N LEU A 61 -17.76 -27.01 18.75
CA LEU A 61 -16.80 -27.57 19.70
C LEU A 61 -17.05 -27.09 21.14
N SER A 62 -17.45 -25.83 21.31
CA SER A 62 -17.77 -25.27 22.62
C SER A 62 -19.02 -25.91 23.24
N ARG A 63 -20.04 -26.26 22.43
CA ARG A 63 -21.23 -26.98 22.90
C ARG A 63 -20.90 -28.38 23.43
N GLU A 64 -19.89 -29.02 22.85
CA GLU A 64 -19.35 -30.30 23.30
C GLU A 64 -18.37 -30.17 24.49
N ASN A 65 -18.25 -28.98 25.09
CA ASN A 65 -17.32 -28.65 26.18
C ASN A 65 -15.83 -28.81 25.83
N PHE A 66 -15.48 -28.83 24.54
CA PHE A 66 -14.07 -28.78 24.14
C PHE A 66 -13.52 -27.36 24.29
N VAL A 67 -12.44 -27.22 25.08
CA VAL A 67 -11.68 -25.97 25.24
C VAL A 67 -11.21 -25.41 23.90
N LEU A 68 -10.98 -26.30 22.91
CA LEU A 68 -10.62 -25.94 21.54
C LEU A 68 -11.64 -25.01 20.88
N GLY A 69 -12.94 -25.12 21.21
CA GLY A 69 -13.97 -24.28 20.61
C GLY A 69 -13.76 -22.80 20.88
N ARG A 70 -13.48 -22.43 22.13
CA ARG A 70 -13.18 -21.04 22.52
C ARG A 70 -11.86 -20.56 21.91
N ALA A 71 -10.84 -21.42 21.88
CA ALA A 71 -9.56 -21.09 21.26
C ALA A 71 -9.72 -20.82 19.76
N LEU A 72 -10.53 -21.62 19.06
CA LEU A 72 -10.80 -21.45 17.63
C LEU A 72 -11.59 -20.18 17.33
N THR A 73 -12.59 -19.84 18.16
CA THR A 73 -13.30 -18.56 18.05
C THR A 73 -12.35 -17.38 18.21
N ASN A 74 -11.53 -17.37 19.27
CA ASN A 74 -10.56 -16.29 19.50
C ASN A 74 -9.53 -16.17 18.35
N ALA A 75 -9.07 -17.31 17.81
CA ALA A 75 -8.17 -17.33 16.67
C ALA A 75 -8.83 -16.74 15.42
N THR A 76 -10.10 -17.08 15.17
CA THR A 76 -10.89 -16.55 14.05
C THR A 76 -11.07 -15.03 14.16
N GLU A 77 -11.40 -14.52 15.36
CA GLU A 77 -11.55 -13.08 15.62
C GLU A 77 -10.23 -12.33 15.45
N THR A 78 -9.12 -12.89 15.95
CA THR A 78 -7.79 -12.30 15.81
C THR A 78 -7.37 -12.22 14.36
N TRP A 79 -7.57 -13.31 13.61
CA TRP A 79 -7.30 -13.35 12.18
C TRP A 79 -8.13 -12.30 11.43
N ARG A 80 -9.42 -12.18 11.73
CA ARG A 80 -10.31 -11.18 11.12
C ARG A 80 -9.80 -9.75 11.34
N SER A 81 -9.40 -9.43 12.57
CA SER A 81 -8.85 -8.11 12.91
C SER A 81 -7.57 -7.76 12.13
N GLN A 82 -6.69 -8.75 11.94
CA GLN A 82 -5.47 -8.57 11.15
C GLN A 82 -5.78 -8.38 9.66
N VAL A 83 -6.73 -9.16 9.12
CA VAL A 83 -7.20 -8.99 7.73
C VAL A 83 -7.83 -7.62 7.53
N ASP A 84 -8.68 -7.16 8.44
CA ASP A 84 -9.27 -5.80 8.41
C ASP A 84 -8.19 -4.72 8.33
N THR A 85 -7.12 -4.87 9.12
CA THR A 85 -6.00 -3.94 9.11
C THR A 85 -5.27 -3.94 7.76
N LEU A 86 -5.07 -5.11 7.15
CA LEU A 86 -4.42 -5.23 5.84
C LEU A 86 -5.29 -4.67 4.72
N VAL A 87 -6.59 -4.92 4.74
CA VAL A 87 -7.57 -4.38 3.79
C VAL A 87 -7.54 -2.85 3.82
N LEU A 88 -7.58 -2.24 5.00
CA LEU A 88 -7.49 -0.78 5.17
C LEU A 88 -6.15 -0.22 4.67
N ALA A 89 -5.05 -0.94 4.91
CA ALA A 89 -3.74 -0.52 4.43
C ALA A 89 -3.64 -0.58 2.90
N CYS A 90 -4.16 -1.64 2.28
CA CYS A 90 -4.19 -1.78 0.82
C CYS A 90 -5.07 -0.72 0.18
N ASP A 91 -6.23 -0.43 0.76
CA ASP A 91 -7.13 0.63 0.30
C ASP A 91 -6.47 2.01 0.33
N LYS A 92 -5.76 2.30 1.42
CA LYS A 92 -5.01 3.55 1.55
C LYS A 92 -3.88 3.65 0.51
N LEU A 93 -3.12 2.57 0.31
CA LEU A 93 -2.04 2.54 -0.68
C LEU A 93 -2.55 2.75 -2.10
N ASP A 94 -3.63 2.06 -2.46
CA ASP A 94 -4.31 2.20 -3.75
C ASP A 94 -4.73 3.66 -3.99
N ALA A 95 -5.44 4.26 -3.03
CA ALA A 95 -5.90 5.64 -3.12
C ALA A 95 -4.74 6.65 -3.25
N GLU A 96 -3.68 6.49 -2.45
CA GLU A 96 -2.51 7.38 -2.48
C GLU A 96 -1.76 7.28 -3.81
N LEU A 97 -1.49 6.07 -4.30
CA LEU A 97 -0.77 5.86 -5.56
C LEU A 97 -1.55 6.40 -6.76
N HIS A 98 -2.86 6.17 -6.80
CA HIS A 98 -3.73 6.74 -7.83
C HIS A 98 -3.85 8.26 -7.75
N ALA A 99 -3.82 8.84 -6.55
CA ALA A 99 -3.80 10.28 -6.38
C ALA A 99 -2.48 10.88 -6.88
N THR A 100 -1.33 10.29 -6.51
CA THR A 100 -0.01 10.72 -6.97
C THR A 100 0.13 10.62 -8.48
N ALA A 101 -0.33 9.50 -9.08
CA ALA A 101 -0.27 9.31 -10.53
C ALA A 101 -1.07 10.41 -11.27
N ARG A 102 -2.30 10.69 -10.83
CA ARG A 102 -3.13 11.75 -11.42
C ARG A 102 -2.53 13.14 -11.21
N GLY A 103 -1.95 13.39 -10.04
CA GLY A 103 -1.28 14.65 -9.75
C GLY A 103 -0.10 14.91 -10.68
N HIS A 104 0.72 13.88 -10.94
CA HIS A 104 1.84 14.01 -11.87
C HIS A 104 1.36 14.21 -13.32
N GLU A 105 0.36 13.44 -13.77
CA GLU A 105 -0.23 13.62 -15.11
C GLU A 105 -0.77 15.04 -15.34
N ALA A 106 -1.38 15.64 -14.31
CA ALA A 106 -1.89 17.01 -14.40
C ALA A 106 -0.75 18.05 -14.53
N VAL A 107 0.32 17.89 -13.75
CA VAL A 107 1.50 18.78 -13.81
C VAL A 107 2.20 18.66 -15.16
N GLU A 108 2.40 17.45 -15.66
CA GLU A 108 3.02 17.25 -16.98
C GLU A 108 2.20 17.89 -18.10
N ALA A 109 0.86 17.76 -18.07
CA ALA A 109 -0.02 18.41 -19.05
C ALA A 109 0.03 19.96 -18.97
N GLU A 110 0.13 20.53 -17.77
CA GLU A 110 0.28 21.98 -17.58
C GLU A 110 1.63 22.48 -18.09
N ASN A 111 2.70 21.71 -17.84
CA ASN A 111 4.03 22.01 -18.34
C ASN A 111 4.06 21.97 -19.88
N GLU A 112 3.49 20.95 -20.50
CA GLU A 112 3.41 20.83 -21.97
C GLU A 112 2.66 22.02 -22.60
N MET A 113 1.53 22.42 -22.02
CA MET A 113 0.75 23.57 -22.48
C MET A 113 1.56 24.87 -22.35
N THR A 114 2.19 25.09 -21.19
CA THR A 114 3.03 26.27 -20.94
C THR A 114 4.19 26.35 -21.93
N MET A 115 4.86 25.22 -22.19
CA MET A 115 5.95 25.15 -23.16
C MET A 115 5.48 25.44 -24.59
N ALA A 116 4.29 24.97 -24.96
CA ALA A 116 3.68 25.27 -26.27
C ALA A 116 3.31 26.77 -26.41
N GLU A 117 2.85 27.41 -25.33
CA GLU A 117 2.60 28.86 -25.31
C GLU A 117 3.90 29.67 -25.44
N ILE A 118 4.94 29.28 -24.70
CA ILE A 118 6.27 29.90 -24.81
C ILE A 118 6.79 29.76 -26.24
N ALA A 119 6.69 28.58 -26.86
CA ALA A 119 7.18 28.34 -28.22
C ALA A 119 6.55 29.30 -29.25
N LYS A 120 5.26 29.61 -29.13
CA LYS A 120 4.57 30.57 -30.03
C LYS A 120 5.12 32.00 -29.96
N HIS A 121 5.80 32.38 -28.89
CA HIS A 121 6.41 33.71 -28.76
C HIS A 121 7.80 33.81 -29.40
N PHE A 122 8.40 32.69 -29.81
CA PHE A 122 9.74 32.63 -30.40
C PHE A 122 9.74 32.21 -31.89
N GLU A 123 8.56 32.09 -32.51
CA GLU A 123 8.36 31.99 -33.98
C GLU A 123 8.02 33.36 -34.59
#